data_AF-A0A933XQ67-F1
#
_entry.id   AF-A0A933XQ67-F1
#
_cell.length_a   1.000
_cell.length_b   1.000
_cell.length_c   1.000
_cell.angle_alpha   90.00
_cell.angle_beta   90.00
_cell.angle_gamma   90.00
#
_symmetry.space_group_name_H-M   'P 1'
#
loop_
_entity.id
_entity.type
_entity.pdbx_description
1 polymer ?
#
loop_
_entity_poly.entity_id
_entity_poly.type
_entity_poly.pdbx_seq_one_letter_code
_entity_poly.pdbx_strand_id
1 'polypeptide(L)'
;MNPLFISHLVADFLLQTTRMVKWKMRRFTGVIAHSAVHASILALFLMPRNLKTLGLILIITVTHCLIDQVKILSQKRYGLFGPSFLLDQLAHLGVLVATAFAISNFPAIWKSEIGILIATLLAFLSFGVGTWHLTHIQGQKENRQQKLTKAAIVAFTFFCYIAAAKILA
;
A
#
# COMPACT_ATOMS: atom_id res chain seq x y z
N MET A 1 -1.51 -2.23 -16.99
CA MET A 1 -1.35 -1.65 -15.64
C MET A 1 -0.34 -2.49 -14.87
N ASN A 2 0.59 -1.89 -14.14
CA ASN A 2 1.59 -2.66 -13.38
C ASN A 2 0.96 -3.23 -12.07
N PRO A 3 0.90 -4.56 -11.89
CA PRO A 3 0.18 -5.18 -10.77
C PRO A 3 0.84 -4.96 -9.41
N LEU A 4 2.13 -4.61 -9.35
CA LEU A 4 2.82 -4.34 -8.08
C LEU A 4 2.15 -3.18 -7.33
N PHE A 5 1.89 -2.08 -8.04
CA PHE A 5 1.27 -0.88 -7.48
C PHE A 5 -0.17 -1.13 -7.05
N ILE A 6 -0.95 -1.84 -7.87
CA ILE A 6 -2.36 -2.13 -7.56
C ILE A 6 -2.44 -3.09 -6.36
N SER A 7 -1.60 -4.11 -6.31
CA SER A 7 -1.56 -5.06 -5.19
C SER A 7 -1.25 -4.35 -3.86
N HIS A 8 -0.31 -3.41 -3.87
CA HIS A 8 0.01 -2.60 -2.70
C HIS A 8 -1.18 -1.72 -2.29
N LEU A 9 -1.80 -0.98 -3.22
CA LEU A 9 -2.97 -0.14 -2.91
C LEU A 9 -4.11 -0.94 -2.28
N VAL A 10 -4.38 -2.13 -2.83
CA VAL A 10 -5.39 -3.05 -2.29
C VAL A 10 -5.05 -3.48 -0.87
N ALA A 11 -3.81 -3.91 -0.62
CA ALA A 11 -3.43 -4.38 0.71
C ALA A 11 -3.39 -3.25 1.77
N ASP A 12 -2.87 -2.06 1.42
CA ASP A 12 -2.68 -0.95 2.35
C ASP A 12 -3.93 -0.12 2.63
N PHE A 13 -4.82 0.03 1.65
CA PHE A 13 -5.96 0.92 1.75
C PHE A 13 -7.31 0.21 1.74
N LEU A 14 -7.46 -0.84 0.92
CA LEU A 14 -8.72 -1.58 0.84
C LEU A 14 -8.85 -2.62 1.96
N LEU A 15 -7.80 -3.40 2.22
CA LEU A 15 -7.83 -4.53 3.16
C LEU A 15 -7.34 -4.17 4.58
N GLN A 16 -6.62 -3.06 4.74
CA GLN A 16 -6.14 -2.62 6.05
C GLN A 16 -7.26 -1.96 6.86
N THR A 17 -7.96 -2.76 7.65
CA THR A 17 -9.04 -2.27 8.53
C THR A 17 -8.51 -1.43 9.71
N THR A 18 -9.37 -0.60 10.29
CA THR A 18 -9.06 0.15 11.54
C THR A 18 -8.63 -0.78 12.69
N ARG A 19 -9.16 -2.00 12.76
CA ARG A 19 -8.75 -3.00 13.76
C ARG A 19 -7.29 -3.43 13.55
N MET A 20 -6.89 -3.65 12.29
CA MET A 20 -5.52 -3.99 11.93
C MET A 20 -4.55 -2.85 12.26
N VAL A 21 -4.93 -1.59 11.98
CA VAL A 21 -4.14 -0.41 12.36
C VAL A 21 -3.95 -0.37 13.88
N LYS A 22 -5.03 -0.53 14.67
CA LYS A 22 -4.95 -0.58 16.14
C LYS A 22 -4.07 -1.74 16.63
N TRP A 23 -4.08 -2.88 15.95
CA TRP A 23 -3.25 -4.03 16.29
C TRP A 23 -1.77 -3.76 16.01
N LYS A 24 -1.42 -3.25 14.82
CA LYS A 24 -0.06 -2.82 14.43
C LYS A 24 0.54 -1.85 15.45
N MET A 25 -0.26 -0.89 15.91
CA MET A 25 0.19 0.09 16.92
C MET A 25 0.48 -0.54 18.28
N ARG A 26 -0.19 -1.63 18.64
CA ARG A 26 -0.05 -2.30 19.94
C ARG A 26 1.02 -3.39 19.95
N ARG A 27 1.12 -4.20 18.89
CA ARG A 27 1.99 -5.38 18.84
C ARG A 27 2.59 -5.59 17.45
N PHE A 28 3.85 -6.02 17.41
CA PHE A 28 4.55 -6.36 16.17
C PHE A 28 3.84 -7.48 15.38
N THR A 29 3.14 -8.40 16.04
CA THR A 29 2.32 -9.41 15.37
C THR A 29 1.26 -8.82 14.44
N GLY A 30 0.78 -7.60 14.70
CA GLY A 30 -0.13 -6.89 13.80
C GLY A 30 0.56 -6.44 12.51
N VAL A 31 1.85 -6.08 12.59
CA VAL A 31 2.68 -5.74 11.41
C VAL A 31 2.95 -6.99 10.58
N ILE A 32 3.25 -8.11 11.24
CA ILE A 32 3.40 -9.42 10.56
C ILE A 32 2.09 -9.80 9.85
N ALA A 33 0.95 -9.72 10.54
CA ALA A 33 -0.34 -10.08 9.96
C ALA A 33 -0.69 -9.22 8.73
N HIS A 34 -0.42 -7.92 8.80
CA HIS A 34 -0.59 -7.02 7.67
C HIS A 34 0.38 -7.32 6.51
N SER A 35 1.65 -7.60 6.82
CA SER A 35 2.64 -7.99 5.80
C SER A 35 2.28 -9.33 5.13
N ALA A 36 1.65 -10.25 5.85
CA ALA A 36 1.12 -11.48 5.28
C ALA A 36 -0.04 -11.23 4.30
N VAL A 37 -0.88 -10.20 4.55
CA VAL A 37 -1.89 -9.74 3.57
C VAL A 37 -1.19 -9.25 2.31
N HIS A 38 -0.15 -8.41 2.43
CA HIS A 38 0.64 -7.96 1.29
C HIS A 38 1.21 -9.12 0.48
N ALA A 39 1.88 -10.07 1.15
CA ALA A 39 2.44 -11.26 0.50
C ALA A 39 1.37 -12.05 -0.26
N SER A 40 0.19 -12.22 0.34
CA SER A 40 -0.93 -12.97 -0.24
C SER A 40 -1.49 -12.28 -1.48
N ILE A 41 -1.72 -10.97 -1.43
CA ILE A 41 -2.23 -10.20 -2.58
C ILE A 41 -1.18 -10.12 -3.69
N LEU A 42 0.10 -9.92 -3.36
CA LEU A 42 1.18 -9.96 -4.35
C LEU A 42 1.27 -11.32 -5.04
N ALA A 43 1.23 -12.41 -4.27
CA ALA A 43 1.29 -13.76 -4.82
C ALA A 43 0.09 -14.03 -5.74
N LEU A 44 -1.11 -13.59 -5.35
CA LEU A 44 -2.31 -13.69 -6.19
C LEU A 44 -2.15 -12.91 -7.50
N PHE A 45 -1.63 -11.69 -7.44
CA PHE A 45 -1.56 -10.80 -8.62
C PHE A 45 -0.43 -11.16 -9.57
N LEU A 46 0.71 -11.62 -9.04
CA LEU A 46 1.88 -11.99 -9.83
C LEU A 46 1.85 -13.42 -10.32
N MET A 47 1.05 -14.30 -9.71
CA MET A 47 0.95 -15.73 -10.05
C MET A 47 2.34 -16.37 -10.24
N PRO A 48 3.18 -16.40 -9.18
CA PRO A 48 4.59 -16.76 -9.31
C PRO A 48 4.78 -18.16 -9.91
N ARG A 49 5.56 -18.25 -11.00
CA ARG A 49 5.91 -19.52 -11.67
C ARG A 49 7.40 -19.87 -11.57
N ASN A 50 8.19 -19.03 -10.92
CA ASN A 50 9.65 -19.21 -10.80
C ASN A 50 10.17 -18.58 -9.49
N LEU A 51 11.39 -18.98 -9.11
CA LEU A 51 12.05 -18.50 -7.89
C LEU A 51 12.33 -16.99 -7.92
N LYS A 52 12.52 -16.39 -9.10
CA LYS A 52 12.76 -14.94 -9.22
C LYS A 52 11.54 -14.14 -8.76
N THR A 53 10.34 -14.51 -9.20
CA THR A 53 9.10 -13.86 -8.76
C THR A 53 8.83 -14.11 -7.27
N LEU A 54 9.09 -15.31 -6.76
CA LEU A 54 8.96 -15.60 -5.33
C LEU A 54 9.94 -14.77 -4.48
N GLY A 55 11.20 -14.66 -4.91
CA GLY A 55 12.20 -13.82 -4.25
C GLY A 55 11.81 -12.35 -4.23
N LEU A 56 11.19 -11.84 -5.31
CA LEU A 56 10.68 -10.48 -5.36
C LEU A 56 9.51 -10.26 -4.39
N ILE A 57 8.56 -11.21 -4.32
CA ILE A 57 7.45 -11.16 -3.34
C ILE A 57 8.02 -11.12 -1.92
N LEU A 58 9.02 -11.95 -1.63
CA LEU A 58 9.70 -11.97 -0.33
C LEU A 58 10.37 -10.63 -0.02
N ILE A 59 11.13 -10.06 -0.98
CA ILE A 59 11.79 -8.76 -0.81
C ILE A 59 10.75 -7.69 -0.48
N ILE A 60 9.71 -7.54 -1.30
CA ILE A 60 8.66 -6.53 -1.09
C ILE A 60 8.00 -6.71 0.27
N THR A 61 7.64 -7.95 0.63
CA THR A 61 6.98 -8.26 1.91
C THR A 61 7.87 -7.90 3.10
N VAL A 62 9.16 -8.27 3.06
CA VAL A 62 10.10 -7.99 4.15
C VAL A 62 10.35 -6.49 4.26
N THR A 63 10.61 -5.80 3.15
CA THR A 63 10.78 -4.34 3.18
C THR A 63 9.53 -3.63 3.65
N HIS A 64 8.34 -4.10 3.26
CA HIS A 64 7.06 -3.56 3.71
C HIS A 64 6.95 -3.65 5.23
N CYS A 65 7.20 -4.84 5.78
CA CYS A 65 7.20 -5.08 7.23
C CYS A 65 8.17 -4.15 7.97
N LEU A 66 9.37 -3.93 7.43
CA LEU A 66 10.38 -3.07 8.02
C LEU A 66 9.97 -1.59 7.98
N ILE A 67 9.49 -1.10 6.83
CA ILE A 67 9.03 0.29 6.66
C ILE A 67 7.87 0.59 7.63
N ASP A 68 6.88 -0.30 7.69
CA ASP A 68 5.75 -0.17 8.61
C ASP A 68 6.21 -0.10 10.07
N GLN A 69 7.15 -0.96 10.46
CA GLN A 69 7.68 -0.97 11.81
C GLN A 69 8.42 0.33 12.14
N VAL A 70 9.25 0.83 11.22
CA VAL A 70 9.96 2.12 11.37
C VAL A 70 8.96 3.26 11.50
N LYS A 71 7.90 3.29 10.67
CA LYS A 71 6.83 4.28 10.74
C LYS A 71 6.16 4.26 12.11
N ILE A 72 5.79 3.09 12.63
CA ILE A 72 5.12 2.96 13.93
C ILE A 72 6.01 3.44 15.06
N LEU A 73 7.30 3.09 15.04
CA LEU A 73 8.27 3.56 16.03
C LEU A 73 8.44 5.08 15.97
N SER A 74 8.53 5.65 14.77
CA SER A 74 8.60 7.09 14.55
C SER A 74 7.33 7.81 15.05
N GLN A 75 6.13 7.28 14.74
CA GLN A 75 4.87 7.85 15.20
C GLN A 75 4.74 7.82 16.72
N LYS A 76 5.18 6.74 17.38
CA LYS A 76 5.20 6.66 18.84
C LYS A 76 6.16 7.66 19.48
N ARG A 77 7.28 7.96 18.82
CA ARG A 77 8.30 8.87 19.33
C ARG A 77 7.98 10.35 19.09
N TYR A 78 7.44 10.70 17.93
CA TYR A 78 7.29 12.09 17.49
C TYR A 78 5.84 12.56 17.32
N GLY A 79 4.86 11.66 17.25
CA GLY A 79 3.43 12.03 17.15
C GLY A 79 2.99 12.68 15.82
N LEU A 80 3.86 12.72 14.80
CA LEU A 80 3.61 13.43 13.54
C LEU A 80 2.92 12.53 12.50
N PHE A 81 1.60 12.60 12.37
CA PHE A 81 0.85 11.79 11.39
C PHE A 81 1.22 12.10 9.93
N GLY A 82 1.11 13.36 9.49
CA GLY A 82 1.24 13.74 8.07
C GLY A 82 2.61 13.40 7.47
N PRO A 83 3.72 13.92 8.02
CA PRO A 83 5.06 13.60 7.54
C PRO A 83 5.39 12.11 7.62
N SER A 84 5.02 11.41 8.71
CA SER A 84 5.28 9.97 8.82
C SER A 84 4.50 9.16 7.80
N PHE A 85 3.27 9.56 7.47
CA PHE A 85 2.47 8.90 6.44
C PHE A 85 3.07 9.12 5.04
N LEU A 86 3.47 10.35 4.70
CA LEU A 86 4.08 10.63 3.40
C LEU A 86 5.41 9.89 3.22
N LEU A 87 6.28 9.92 4.23
CA LEU A 87 7.57 9.22 4.18
C LEU A 87 7.40 7.70 4.06
N ASP A 88 6.42 7.13 4.78
CA ASP A 88 6.04 5.72 4.67
C ASP A 88 5.62 5.37 3.23
N GLN A 89 4.69 6.13 2.65
CA GLN A 89 4.19 5.87 1.31
C GLN A 89 5.27 6.08 0.23
N LEU A 90 6.18 7.05 0.40
CA LEU A 90 7.32 7.25 -0.49
C LEU A 90 8.33 6.10 -0.39
N ALA A 91 8.59 5.58 0.81
CA ALA A 91 9.49 4.44 1.00
C ALA A 91 8.95 3.18 0.31
N HIS A 92 7.66 2.89 0.50
CA HIS A 92 6.98 1.79 -0.20
C HIS A 92 7.01 1.98 -1.72
N LEU A 93 6.68 3.17 -2.20
CA LEU A 93 6.72 3.50 -3.62
C LEU A 93 8.12 3.29 -4.21
N GLY A 94 9.17 3.69 -3.49
CA GLY A 94 10.56 3.48 -3.89
C GLY A 94 10.92 2.00 -4.06
N VAL A 95 10.49 1.15 -3.12
CA VAL A 95 10.65 -0.32 -3.22
C VAL A 95 9.90 -0.86 -4.44
N LEU A 96 8.66 -0.44 -4.67
CA LEU A 96 7.86 -0.92 -5.81
C LEU A 96 8.46 -0.50 -7.14
N VAL A 97 8.95 0.74 -7.25
CA VAL A 97 9.64 1.22 -8.45
C VAL A 97 10.92 0.43 -8.69
N ALA A 98 11.76 0.25 -7.68
CA ALA A 98 13.00 -0.53 -7.79
C ALA A 98 12.73 -1.99 -8.21
N THR A 99 11.72 -2.62 -7.63
CA THR A 99 11.36 -4.00 -7.94
C THR A 99 10.64 -4.15 -9.29
N ALA A 100 9.93 -3.12 -9.75
CA ALA A 100 9.34 -3.08 -11.10
C ALA A 100 10.41 -3.19 -12.19
N PHE A 101 11.59 -2.58 -12.01
CA PHE A 101 12.72 -2.75 -12.94
C PHE A 101 13.35 -4.14 -12.92
N ALA A 102 13.23 -4.87 -11.80
CA ALA A 102 13.80 -6.21 -11.65
C ALA A 102 12.96 -7.31 -12.34
N ILE A 103 11.69 -7.03 -12.65
CA ILE A 103 10.76 -7.98 -13.26
C ILE A 103 10.36 -7.55 -14.67
N SER A 104 10.56 -8.44 -15.64
CA SER A 104 10.41 -8.11 -17.06
C SER A 104 9.02 -8.40 -17.59
N ASN A 105 8.27 -9.30 -16.93
CA ASN A 105 6.99 -9.80 -17.42
C ASN A 105 6.00 -10.01 -16.27
N PHE A 106 4.84 -9.39 -16.40
CA PHE A 106 3.68 -9.62 -15.55
C PHE A 106 2.68 -10.57 -16.24
N PRO A 107 1.78 -11.22 -15.48
CA PRO A 107 0.68 -11.97 -16.08
C PRO A 107 -0.09 -11.14 -17.11
N ALA A 108 -0.32 -11.72 -18.30
CA ALA A 108 -0.89 -11.01 -19.46
C ALA A 108 -2.26 -10.36 -19.18
N ILE A 109 -3.02 -10.90 -18.22
CA ILE A 109 -4.30 -10.33 -17.79
C ILE A 109 -4.18 -8.84 -17.46
N TRP A 110 -3.09 -8.40 -16.83
CA TRP A 110 -2.89 -7.01 -16.41
C TRP A 110 -2.61 -6.04 -17.57
N LYS A 111 -2.38 -6.56 -18.79
CA LYS A 111 -2.27 -5.80 -20.04
C LYS A 111 -3.56 -5.81 -20.86
N SER A 112 -4.50 -6.71 -20.56
CA SER A 112 -5.81 -6.76 -21.22
C SER A 112 -6.74 -5.63 -20.79
N GLU A 113 -7.74 -5.30 -21.60
CA GLU A 113 -8.79 -4.33 -21.26
C GLU A 113 -9.48 -4.69 -19.94
N ILE A 114 -9.82 -5.97 -19.76
CA ILE A 114 -10.44 -6.49 -18.54
C ILE A 114 -9.54 -6.24 -17.32
N GLY A 115 -8.24 -6.52 -17.44
CA GLY A 115 -7.30 -6.29 -16.34
C GLY A 115 -7.11 -4.81 -16.01
N ILE A 116 -7.14 -3.93 -17.02
CA ILE A 116 -7.10 -2.47 -16.80
C ILE A 116 -8.37 -2.00 -16.09
N LEU A 117 -9.55 -2.52 -16.46
CA LEU A 117 -10.82 -2.22 -15.80
C LEU A 117 -10.79 -2.67 -14.33
N ILE A 118 -10.38 -3.93 -14.08
CA ILE A 118 -10.24 -4.49 -12.72
C ILE A 118 -9.27 -3.64 -11.89
N ALA A 119 -8.10 -3.31 -12.44
CA ALA A 119 -7.12 -2.50 -11.73
C ALA A 119 -7.65 -1.10 -11.39
N THR A 120 -8.38 -0.48 -12.30
CA THR A 120 -8.98 0.85 -12.10
C THR A 120 -10.05 0.81 -11.02
N LEU A 121 -10.92 -0.21 -11.04
CA LEU A 121 -11.94 -0.42 -10.01
C LEU A 121 -11.29 -0.64 -8.63
N LEU A 122 -10.28 -1.50 -8.55
CA LEU A 122 -9.56 -1.76 -7.30
C LEU A 122 -8.85 -0.51 -6.78
N ALA A 123 -8.23 0.28 -7.65
CA ALA A 123 -7.62 1.55 -7.26
C ALA A 123 -8.68 2.53 -6.73
N PHE A 124 -9.84 2.63 -7.39
CA PHE A 124 -10.94 3.48 -6.94
C PHE A 124 -11.51 3.05 -5.58
N LEU A 125 -11.75 1.75 -5.40
CA LEU A 125 -12.21 1.19 -4.12
C LEU A 125 -11.19 1.42 -3.00
N SER A 126 -9.90 1.20 -3.30
CA SER A 126 -8.80 1.46 -2.37
C SER A 126 -8.77 2.93 -1.96
N PHE A 127 -8.97 3.85 -2.91
CA PHE A 127 -9.02 5.29 -2.62
C PHE A 127 -10.19 5.65 -1.69
N GLY A 128 -11.39 5.18 -2.03
CA GLY A 128 -12.60 5.47 -1.24
C GLY A 128 -12.52 4.92 0.17
N VAL A 129 -12.18 3.64 0.31
CA VAL A 129 -12.08 2.95 1.61
C VAL A 129 -10.91 3.49 2.44
N GLY A 130 -9.75 3.71 1.81
CA GLY A 130 -8.57 4.28 2.46
C GLY A 130 -8.85 5.68 3.01
N THR A 131 -9.44 6.55 2.20
CA THR A 131 -9.81 7.91 2.61
C THR A 131 -10.83 7.89 3.76
N TRP A 132 -11.85 7.04 3.65
CA TRP A 132 -12.84 6.86 4.71
C TRP A 132 -12.19 6.44 6.02
N HIS A 133 -11.36 5.38 6.00
CA HIS A 133 -10.70 4.87 7.20
C HIS A 133 -9.78 5.90 7.85
N LEU A 134 -8.98 6.64 7.07
CA LEU A 134 -8.02 7.60 7.60
C LEU A 134 -8.67 8.87 8.19
N THR A 135 -9.85 9.24 7.69
CA THR A 135 -10.63 10.40 8.16
C THR A 135 -11.62 10.05 9.27
N HIS A 136 -11.90 8.76 9.49
CA HIS A 136 -12.85 8.25 10.49
C HIS A 136 -12.20 7.27 11.48
N ILE A 137 -10.90 7.44 11.77
CA ILE A 137 -10.25 6.64 12.81
C ILE A 137 -10.95 6.89 14.16
N GLN A 138 -11.68 5.88 14.63
CA GLN A 138 -12.44 5.94 15.87
C GLN A 138 -11.52 6.22 17.07
N GLY A 139 -11.74 7.36 17.74
CA GLY A 139 -11.04 7.75 18.97
C GLY A 139 -10.29 9.09 18.89
N GLN A 140 -10.19 9.72 17.72
CA GLN A 140 -9.61 11.07 17.57
C GLN A 140 -10.70 12.08 17.20
N LYS A 141 -10.87 13.12 18.02
CA LYS A 141 -11.68 14.30 17.65
C LYS A 141 -10.85 15.16 16.70
N GLU A 142 -11.16 15.08 15.41
CA GLU A 142 -10.50 15.86 14.37
C GLU A 142 -11.40 16.98 13.87
N ASN A 143 -10.84 18.17 13.69
CA ASN A 143 -11.55 19.27 13.06
C ASN A 143 -11.64 19.06 11.54
N ARG A 144 -12.49 19.85 10.88
CA ARG A 144 -12.70 19.77 9.42
C ARG A 144 -11.40 19.95 8.63
N GLN A 145 -10.54 20.88 9.05
CA GLN A 145 -9.28 21.16 8.37
C GLN A 145 -8.35 19.95 8.39
N GLN A 146 -8.20 19.28 9.55
CA GLN A 146 -7.38 18.08 9.69
C GLN A 146 -7.88 16.95 8.79
N LYS A 147 -9.20 16.73 8.72
CA LYS A 147 -9.79 15.73 7.81
C LYS A 147 -9.50 16.04 6.34
N LEU A 148 -9.63 17.31 5.93
CA LEU A 148 -9.31 17.75 4.57
C LEU A 148 -7.83 17.56 4.26
N THR A 149 -6.93 17.92 5.16
CA THR A 149 -5.48 17.70 4.99
C THR A 149 -5.17 16.20 4.82
N LYS A 150 -5.77 15.32 5.62
CA LYS A 150 -5.58 13.87 5.46
C LYS A 150 -6.09 13.37 4.11
N ALA A 151 -7.29 13.78 3.71
CA ALA A 151 -7.85 13.40 2.42
C ALA A 151 -6.97 13.87 1.25
N ALA A 152 -6.43 15.10 1.33
CA ALA A 152 -5.51 15.64 0.32
C ALA A 152 -4.20 14.84 0.24
N ILE A 153 -3.61 14.48 1.39
CA ILE A 153 -2.41 13.64 1.45
C ILE A 153 -2.65 12.26 0.82
N VAL A 154 -3.82 11.64 1.10
CA VAL A 154 -4.20 10.35 0.50
C VAL A 154 -4.38 10.50 -1.01
N ALA A 155 -5.11 11.52 -1.47
CA ALA A 155 -5.31 11.77 -2.89
C ALA A 155 -3.98 11.98 -3.63
N PHE A 156 -3.07 12.77 -3.06
CA PHE A 156 -1.72 12.96 -3.58
C PHE A 156 -0.95 11.62 -3.68
N THR A 157 -0.99 10.81 -2.63
CA THR A 157 -0.36 9.49 -2.62
C THR A 157 -0.91 8.60 -3.73
N PHE A 158 -2.24 8.48 -3.86
CA PHE A 158 -2.87 7.70 -4.91
C PHE A 158 -2.46 8.16 -6.31
N PHE A 159 -2.39 9.47 -6.53
CA PHE A 159 -1.91 10.02 -7.79
C PHE A 159 -0.48 9.58 -8.10
N CYS A 160 0.44 9.64 -7.14
CA CYS A 160 1.82 9.16 -7.30
C CYS A 160 1.88 7.67 -7.68
N TYR A 161 1.09 6.82 -7.00
CA TYR A 161 1.04 5.38 -7.32
C TYR A 161 0.48 5.10 -8.71
N ILE A 162 -0.62 5.77 -9.10
CA ILE A 162 -1.23 5.60 -10.43
C ILE A 162 -0.28 6.11 -11.53
N ALA A 163 0.39 7.23 -11.31
CA ALA A 163 1.37 7.76 -12.26
C ALA A 163 2.54 6.79 -12.44
N ALA A 164 3.13 6.29 -11.34
CA ALA A 164 4.21 5.31 -11.40
C ALA A 164 3.75 4.00 -12.07
N ALA A 165 2.55 3.51 -11.75
CA ALA A 165 1.98 2.31 -12.34
C ALA A 165 1.75 2.42 -13.85
N LYS A 166 1.49 3.63 -14.37
CA LYS A 166 1.37 3.89 -15.81
C LYS A 166 2.71 4.03 -16.51
N ILE A 167 3.68 4.71 -15.90
CA ILE A 167 5.02 4.90 -16.47
C ILE A 167 5.76 3.56 -16.59
N LEU A 168 5.51 2.63 -15.67
CA LEU A 168 6.21 1.35 -15.55
C LEU A 168 5.37 0.12 -15.98
N ALA A 169 4.29 0.33 -16.75
CA ALA A 169 3.44 -0.74 -17.30
C ALA A 169 3.77 -1.03 -18.76
#